data_AF-A0A2J8XUA2-F1
#
_entry.id   AF-A0A2J8XUA2-F1
#
_cell.length_a   1.000
_cell.length_b   1.000
_cell.length_c   1.000
_cell.angle_alpha   90.00
_cell.angle_beta   90.00
_cell.angle_gamma   90.00
#
_symmetry.space_group_name_H-M   'P 1'
#
loop_
_entity.id
_entity.type
_entity.pdbx_description
1 polymer ?
#
loop_
_entity_poly.entity_id
_entity_poly.type
_entity_poly.pdbx_seq_one_letter_code
_entity_poly.pdbx_strand_id
1 'polypeptide(L)' 'FSLDADTVLTNLQTLRILIEENRKVIAPMLSRHGKLWSNFWGALSPDEYYARSEDYVELVQRKRV' A
#
# COMPACT_ATOMS: atom_id res chain seq x y z
N PHE A 1 -7.21 2.07 -14.12
CA PHE A 1 -5.98 2.37 -13.37
C PHE A 1 -6.05 3.82 -12.93
N SER A 2 -6.04 4.09 -11.62
CA SER A 2 -6.10 5.43 -11.02
C SER A 2 -4.75 5.73 -10.40
N LEU A 3 -4.23 6.95 -10.58
CA LEU A 3 -2.91 7.36 -10.10
C LEU A 3 -2.94 8.82 -9.68
N ASP A 4 -2.68 9.09 -8.40
CA ASP A 4 -2.64 10.45 -7.86
C ASP A 4 -1.28 11.11 -8.14
N ALA A 5 -1.26 12.45 -8.21
CA ALA A 5 -0.07 13.21 -8.61
C ALA A 5 1.09 13.16 -7.59
N ASP A 6 0.82 12.78 -6.34
CA ASP A 6 1.82 12.59 -5.28
C ASP A 6 2.47 11.20 -5.29
N THR A 7 2.02 10.31 -6.19
CA THR A 7 2.57 8.98 -6.35
C THR A 7 3.80 9.00 -7.26
N VAL A 8 4.93 8.56 -6.72
CA VAL A 8 6.17 8.34 -7.49
C VAL A 8 6.38 6.83 -7.71
N LEU A 9 6.05 6.34 -8.90
CA LEU A 9 6.31 4.96 -9.30
C LEU A 9 7.78 4.82 -9.76
N THR A 10 8.61 4.20 -8.94
CA THR A 10 10.01 3.90 -9.29
C THR A 10 10.16 2.61 -10.10
N ASN A 11 9.21 1.69 -10.01
CA ASN A 11 9.15 0.49 -10.84
C ASN A 11 8.25 0.74 -12.06
N LEU A 12 8.86 0.87 -13.25
CA LEU A 12 8.16 1.13 -14.51
C LEU A 12 7.24 -0.01 -14.97
N GLN A 13 7.38 -1.22 -14.40
CA GLN A 13 6.53 -2.38 -14.71
C GLN A 13 5.30 -2.50 -13.80
N THR A 14 5.07 -1.55 -12.89
CA THR A 14 4.00 -1.62 -11.87
C THR A 14 2.64 -1.98 -12.46
N LEU A 15 2.20 -1.31 -13.54
CA LEU A 15 0.90 -1.60 -14.15
C LEU A 15 0.79 -3.04 -14.66
N ARG A 16 1.85 -3.54 -15.31
CA ARG A 16 1.88 -4.89 -15.85
C ARG A 16 1.82 -5.93 -14.72
N ILE A 17 2.62 -5.75 -13.68
CA ILE A 17 2.63 -6.62 -12.50
C ILE A 17 1.23 -6.70 -11.88
N LEU A 18 0.56 -5.55 -11.67
CA LEU A 18 -0.79 -5.53 -11.08
C LEU A 18 -1.85 -6.22 -11.95
N ILE A 19 -1.72 -6.17 -13.28
CA ILE A 19 -2.62 -6.89 -14.21
C ILE A 19 -2.41 -8.40 -14.09
N GLU A 20 -1.15 -8.84 -14.03
CA GLU A 20 -0.78 -10.27 -13.96
C GLU A 20 -1.26 -10.93 -12.65
N GLU A 21 -1.45 -10.17 -11.57
CA GLU A 21 -2.04 -10.66 -10.30
C GLU A 21 -3.51 -11.09 -10.42
N ASN A 22 -4.21 -10.75 -11.51
CA ASN A 22 -5.59 -11.15 -11.80
C ASN A 22 -6.56 -10.93 -10.60
N ARG A 23 -6.53 -9.71 -10.04
CA ARG A 23 -7.42 -9.27 -8.96
C ARG A 23 -8.40 -8.22 -9.48
N LYS A 24 -9.63 -8.23 -8.97
CA LYS A 24 -10.64 -7.21 -9.30
C LYS A 24 -10.17 -5.80 -8.91
N VAL A 25 -9.55 -5.68 -7.74
CA VAL A 25 -8.94 -4.46 -7.21
C VAL A 25 -7.65 -4.84 -6.49
N ILE A 26 -6.56 -4.14 -6.80
CA ILE A 26 -5.24 -4.28 -6.17
C ILE A 26 -4.51 -2.94 -6.25
N ALA A 27 -3.68 -2.62 -5.26
CA ALA A 27 -2.85 -1.43 -5.24
C ALA A 27 -1.38 -1.82 -5.01
N PRO A 28 -0.41 -1.11 -5.62
CA PRO A 28 0.98 -1.23 -5.23
C PRO A 28 1.19 -0.53 -3.88
N MET A 29 1.97 -1.13 -2.98
CA MET A 29 2.31 -0.49 -1.71
C MET A 29 3.30 0.65 -1.93
N LEU A 30 2.91 1.85 -1.54
CA LEU A 30 3.71 3.07 -1.61
C LEU A 30 3.89 3.61 -0.19
N SER A 31 5.10 4.04 0.14
CA SER A 31 5.42 4.56 1.48
C SER A 31 6.19 5.86 1.37
N ARG A 32 5.89 6.79 2.27
CA ARG A 32 6.64 8.04 2.36
C ARG A 32 8.06 7.76 2.85
N HIS A 33 9.05 8.27 2.13
CA HIS A 33 10.46 8.04 2.44
C HIS A 33 10.79 8.36 3.91
N GLY A 34 11.45 7.41 4.60
CA GLY A 34 11.88 7.56 5.99
C GLY A 34 10.75 7.61 7.03
N LYS A 35 9.50 7.28 6.67
CA LYS A 35 8.33 7.28 7.57
C LYS A 35 7.51 5.99 7.39
N LEU A 36 6.58 5.75 8.32
CA LEU A 36 5.64 4.62 8.26
C LEU A 36 4.34 4.94 7.50
N TRP A 37 4.11 6.19 7.10
CA TRP A 37 2.92 6.57 6.35
C TRP A 37 2.94 5.93 4.96
N SER A 38 1.84 5.27 4.59
CA SER A 38 1.69 4.55 3.34
C SER A 38 0.28 4.74 2.75
N ASN A 39 0.04 4.23 1.56
CA ASN A 39 -1.23 4.37 0.82
C ASN A 39 -2.31 3.33 1.19
N PHE A 40 -2.20 2.65 2.34
CA PHE A 40 -3.21 1.71 2.82
C PHE A 40 -3.36 1.77 4.34
N TRP A 41 -4.52 1.33 4.84
CA TRP A 41 -4.76 1.07 6.26
C TRP A 41 -4.94 -0.43 6.47
N GLY A 42 -4.25 -0.98 7.47
CA GLY A 42 -4.35 -2.41 7.81
C GLY A 42 -5.53 -2.74 8.73
N ALA A 43 -6.10 -1.74 9.41
CA ALA A 43 -7.24 -1.90 10.31
C ALA A 43 -8.12 -0.65 10.31
N LEU A 44 -9.34 -0.80 10.81
CA LEU A 44 -10.28 0.29 11.07
C LEU A 44 -10.61 0.35 12.56
N SER A 45 -10.86 1.55 13.08
CA SER A 45 -11.44 1.73 14.40
C SER A 45 -12.92 1.32 14.41
N PRO A 46 -13.57 1.19 15.60
CA PRO A 46 -15.02 0.97 15.67
C PRO A 46 -15.86 2.03 14.95
N ASP A 47 -15.32 3.23 14.79
CA ASP A 47 -15.95 4.35 14.08
C ASP A 47 -15.56 4.40 12.59
N GLU A 48 -14.96 3.33 12.05
CA GLU A 48 -14.53 3.21 10.64
C GLU A 48 -13.43 4.19 10.19
N TYR A 49 -12.71 4.78 11.15
CA TYR A 49 -11.53 5.61 10.88
C TYR A 49 -10.24 4.78 10.87
N TYR A 50 -9.12 5.44 10.58
CA TYR A 50 -7.79 4.84 10.66
C TYR A 50 -7.54 4.13 11.99
N ALA A 51 -7.14 2.87 11.90
CA ALA A 51 -6.44 2.17 12.96
C ALA A 51 -5.18 1.50 12.42
N ARG A 52 -4.17 1.35 13.28
CA ARG A 52 -2.95 0.61 12.94
C ARG A 52 -3.17 -0.87 13.22
N SER A 53 -3.06 -1.72 12.21
CA SER A 53 -3.02 -3.18 12.42
C SER A 53 -1.72 -3.60 13.09
N GLU A 54 -1.74 -4.75 13.77
CA GLU A 54 -0.59 -5.35 14.45
C GLU A 54 0.60 -5.55 13.50
N ASP A 55 0.32 -6.02 12.29
CA ASP A 55 1.30 -6.33 11.24
C ASP A 55 1.67 -5.13 10.34
N TYR A 56 1.09 -3.93 10.56
CA TYR A 56 1.25 -2.78 9.68
C TYR A 56 2.73 -2.39 9.48
N VAL A 57 3.49 -2.34 10.57
CA VAL A 57 4.90 -1.94 10.53
C VAL A 57 5.74 -2.96 9.75
N GLU A 58 5.45 -4.25 9.91
CA GLU A 58 6.15 -5.32 9.22
C GLU A 58 5.86 -5.31 7.72
N LEU A 59 4.60 -5.05 7.34
CA LEU A 59 4.20 -4.89 5.94
C LEU A 59 4.91 -3.69 5.28
N VAL A 60 4.82 -2.50 5.90
CA VAL A 60 5.46 -1.27 5.38
C VAL A 60 6.98 -1.43 5.25
N GLN A 61 7.61 -2.12 6.20
CA GLN A 61 9.04 -2.39 6.18
C GLN A 61 9.44 -3.60 5.32
N ARG A 62 8.48 -4.32 4.73
CA ARG A 62 8.70 -5.57 3.97
C ARG A 62 9.46 -6.63 4.76
N LYS A 63 9.13 -6.77 6.05
CA LYS A 63 9.73 -7.72 7.00
C LYS A 63 8.77 -8.80 7.49
N ARG A 64 7.53 -8.79 7.00
CA ARG A 64 6.56 -9.84 7.32
C ARG A 64 7.08 -11.18 6.81
N VAL A 65 7.15 -12.17 7.70
CA VAL A 65 7.56 -13.56 7.44
C VAL A 65 6.37 -14.40 7.03
#